data_AF-A0A356NCI8-F1
#
_entry.id   AF-A0A356NCI8-F1
#
_cell.length_a   1.000
_cell.length_b   1.000
_cell.length_c   1.000
_cell.angle_alpha   90.00
_cell.angle_beta   90.00
_cell.angle_gamma   90.00
#
_symmetry.space_group_name_H-M   'P 1'
#
loop_
_entity.id
_entity.type
_entity.pdbx_description
1 polymer ?
#
loop_
_entity_poly.entity_id
_entity_poly.type
_entity_poly.pdbx_seq_one_letter_code
_entity_poly.pdbx_strand_id
1 'polypeptide(L)'
;MKVLVLGGDGFCGWPCALNLADQGHDVVIVDNLSRRKIDVDLGVTSLTPIATVEDRLGAWQETGGQPIGFVLLDLAREYERLLQLLRDEAPEAVVHFAEQRAAPYSMKSAACKRYTIDNNVNGTHNLLCAIVESGLDVHVVHLGTMGVYGYGSHRGATIPEGYLTVEVPQPDGSRFTEQILHPANPGSVYHMSKTLDQLLFFYYSKNDALRITDLHQGIVWGTNTELCGKDPRLINRFDYDGDYGTVLNRFLMQAAINYPLTVHGTGGQTRAFIHIRDSVKCVQLAL
;
A
#
# COMPACT_ATOMS: atom_id res chain seq x y z
N MET A 1 -8.88 -13.18 14.71
CA MET A 1 -7.43 -13.06 14.43
C MET A 1 -7.00 -11.67 14.82
N LYS A 2 -5.78 -11.55 15.34
CA LYS A 2 -5.03 -10.33 15.53
C LYS A 2 -4.37 -9.91 14.22
N VAL A 3 -4.57 -8.66 13.82
CA VAL A 3 -4.03 -8.11 12.57
C VAL A 3 -3.36 -6.77 12.82
N LEU A 4 -2.09 -6.64 12.42
CA LEU A 4 -1.43 -5.33 12.37
C LEU A 4 -1.70 -4.68 11.01
N VAL A 5 -2.23 -3.45 11.02
CA VAL A 5 -2.40 -2.64 9.81
C VAL A 5 -1.34 -1.56 9.80
N LEU A 6 -0.25 -1.82 9.08
CA LEU A 6 0.85 -0.87 8.93
C LEU A 6 0.45 0.20 7.92
N GLY A 7 0.50 1.48 8.29
CA GLY A 7 0.03 2.59 7.45
C GLY A 7 -1.48 2.81 7.59
N GLY A 8 -2.05 2.42 8.72
CA GLY A 8 -3.49 2.41 8.97
C GLY A 8 -4.15 3.79 9.10
N ASP A 9 -3.40 4.89 9.19
CA ASP A 9 -3.99 6.24 9.10
C ASP A 9 -4.13 6.73 7.63
N GLY A 10 -3.50 5.99 6.70
CA GLY A 10 -3.48 6.30 5.28
C GLY A 10 -4.81 6.08 4.55
N PHE A 11 -4.82 6.44 3.27
CA PHE A 11 -6.02 6.40 2.42
C PHE A 11 -6.63 5.00 2.27
N CYS A 12 -5.81 3.97 2.07
CA CYS A 12 -6.29 2.58 1.99
C CYS A 12 -6.29 1.90 3.37
N GLY A 13 -5.30 2.22 4.21
CA GLY A 13 -5.14 1.63 5.54
C GLY A 13 -6.31 1.92 6.48
N TRP A 14 -6.81 3.16 6.51
CA TRP A 14 -7.88 3.57 7.41
C TRP A 14 -9.20 2.80 7.19
N PRO A 15 -9.79 2.80 5.97
CA PRO A 15 -11.01 2.01 5.73
C PRO A 15 -10.78 0.50 5.85
N CYS A 16 -9.55 0.02 5.62
CA CYS A 16 -9.18 -1.38 5.84
C CYS A 16 -9.22 -1.73 7.32
N ALA A 17 -8.61 -0.92 8.19
CA ALA A 17 -8.59 -1.15 9.64
C ALA A 17 -10.01 -1.15 10.23
N LEU A 18 -10.86 -0.19 9.82
CA LEU A 18 -12.27 -0.17 10.22
C LEU A 18 -13.01 -1.43 9.77
N ASN A 19 -12.80 -1.88 8.53
CA ASN A 19 -13.47 -3.06 7.99
C ASN A 19 -13.06 -4.35 8.70
N LEU A 20 -11.78 -4.53 8.99
CA LEU A 20 -11.30 -5.69 9.74
C LEU A 20 -11.83 -5.68 11.18
N ALA A 21 -11.85 -4.52 11.83
CA ALA A 21 -12.41 -4.40 13.19
C ALA A 21 -13.93 -4.68 13.22
N ASP A 22 -14.69 -4.20 12.23
CA ASP A 22 -16.13 -4.46 12.08
C ASP A 22 -16.42 -5.96 11.87
N GLN A 23 -15.47 -6.71 11.30
CA GLN A 23 -15.53 -8.16 11.14
C GLN A 23 -15.10 -8.95 12.39
N GLY A 24 -14.76 -8.26 13.47
CA GLY A 24 -14.38 -8.88 14.73
C GLY A 24 -12.91 -9.31 14.81
N HIS A 25 -12.04 -8.81 13.92
CA HIS A 25 -10.60 -8.94 14.11
C HIS A 25 -10.13 -8.00 15.23
N ASP A 26 -9.11 -8.44 15.98
CA ASP A 26 -8.38 -7.57 16.90
C ASP A 26 -7.35 -6.80 16.07
N VAL A 27 -7.55 -5.49 15.90
CA VAL A 27 -6.77 -4.68 14.97
C VAL A 27 -5.89 -3.71 15.72
N VAL A 28 -4.61 -3.64 15.33
CA VAL A 28 -3.68 -2.60 15.78
C VAL A 28 -3.14 -1.86 14.57
N ILE A 29 -3.35 -0.55 14.53
CA ILE A 29 -2.76 0.33 13.53
C ILE A 29 -1.33 0.67 13.95
N VAL A 30 -0.40 0.57 13.01
CA VAL A 30 0.99 1.02 13.18
C VAL A 30 1.29 2.08 12.14
N ASP A 31 1.58 3.31 12.55
CA ASP A 31 1.78 4.43 11.62
C ASP A 31 2.71 5.47 12.27
N ASN A 32 3.57 6.14 11.49
CA ASN A 32 4.40 7.25 12.00
C ASN A 32 3.80 8.63 11.65
N LEU A 33 2.63 8.66 11.01
CA LEU A 33 1.93 9.86 10.55
C LEU A 33 2.74 10.70 9.54
N SER A 34 3.79 10.13 8.94
CA SER A 34 4.65 10.82 7.96
C SER A 34 3.86 11.36 6.78
N ARG A 35 2.79 10.67 6.35
CA ARG A 35 1.90 11.17 5.28
C ARG A 35 1.28 12.53 5.65
N ARG A 36 0.87 12.74 6.91
CA ARG A 36 0.33 14.03 7.37
C ARG A 36 1.41 15.10 7.42
N LYS A 37 2.62 14.74 7.85
CA LYS A 37 3.78 15.64 7.79
C LYS A 37 4.09 16.06 6.34
N ILE A 38 4.00 15.14 5.38
CA ILE A 38 4.21 15.44 3.96
C ILE A 38 3.15 16.42 3.43
N ASP A 39 1.90 16.36 3.89
CA ASP A 39 0.89 17.37 3.54
C ASP A 39 1.35 18.78 3.96
N VAL A 40 1.85 18.92 5.19
CA VAL A 40 2.39 20.19 5.71
C VAL A 40 3.59 20.65 4.89
N ASP A 41 4.55 19.77 4.62
CA ASP A 41 5.77 20.10 3.88
C ASP A 41 5.48 20.51 2.42
N LEU A 42 4.42 19.97 1.82
CA LEU A 42 3.96 20.33 0.47
C LEU A 42 3.00 21.53 0.45
N GLY A 43 2.52 21.99 1.61
CA GLY A 43 1.51 23.04 1.71
C GLY A 43 0.16 22.64 1.11
N VAL A 44 -0.20 21.36 1.22
CA VAL A 44 -1.47 20.81 0.70
C VAL A 44 -2.34 20.29 1.85
N THR A 45 -3.63 20.09 1.57
CA THR A 45 -4.55 19.46 2.50
C THR A 45 -5.50 18.53 1.75
N SER A 46 -6.06 17.56 2.48
CA SER A 46 -7.17 16.76 1.99
C SER A 46 -8.39 17.66 1.74
N LEU A 47 -9.16 17.37 0.69
CA LEU A 47 -10.43 18.05 0.45
C LEU A 47 -11.41 17.79 1.59
N THR A 48 -11.46 16.54 2.07
CA THR A 48 -12.25 16.16 3.23
C THR A 48 -11.49 16.51 4.51
N PRO A 49 -12.12 17.16 5.50
CA PRO A 49 -11.49 17.47 6.78
C PRO A 49 -11.36 16.19 7.60
N ILE A 50 -10.17 15.61 7.64
CA ILE A 50 -9.89 14.40 8.42
C ILE A 50 -9.52 14.76 9.85
N ALA A 51 -10.07 14.03 10.82
CA ALA A 51 -9.71 14.19 12.23
C ALA A 51 -8.31 13.62 12.53
N THR A 52 -7.83 13.85 13.76
CA THR A 52 -6.62 13.18 14.28
C THR A 52 -6.83 11.68 14.37
N VAL A 53 -5.76 10.90 14.48
CA VAL A 53 -5.91 9.44 14.60
C VAL A 53 -6.58 9.07 15.93
N GLU A 54 -6.32 9.81 17.00
CA GLU A 54 -6.93 9.64 18.31
C GLU A 54 -8.45 9.90 18.26
N ASP A 55 -8.87 11.01 17.66
CA ASP A 55 -10.29 11.35 17.52
C ASP A 55 -11.03 10.34 16.62
N ARG A 56 -10.36 9.85 15.58
CA ARG A 56 -10.85 8.79 14.69
C ARG A 56 -11.13 7.50 15.45
N LEU A 57 -10.19 7.07 16.30
CA LEU A 57 -10.32 5.85 17.10
C LEU A 57 -11.41 6.00 18.17
N GLY A 58 -11.48 7.17 18.82
CA GLY A 58 -12.55 7.48 19.78
C GLY A 58 -13.93 7.45 19.12
N ALA A 59 -14.07 8.12 17.97
CA ALA A 59 -15.32 8.12 17.21
C ALA A 59 -15.76 6.71 16.81
N TRP A 60 -14.82 5.83 16.42
CA TRP A 60 -15.12 4.45 16.06
C TRP A 60 -15.74 3.68 17.22
N GLN A 61 -15.14 3.78 18.41
CA GLN A 61 -15.67 3.16 19.63
C GLN A 61 -17.05 3.74 20.01
N GLU A 62 -17.23 5.05 19.89
CA GLU A 62 -18.53 5.72 20.13
C GLU A 62 -19.63 5.23 19.18
N THR A 63 -19.29 4.77 17.97
CA THR A 63 -20.24 4.14 17.05
C THR A 63 -20.58 2.68 17.39
N GLY A 64 -20.01 2.14 18.48
CA GLY A 64 -20.16 0.75 18.91
C GLY A 64 -19.17 -0.22 18.25
N GLY A 65 -18.15 0.30 17.56
CA GLY A 65 -17.10 -0.50 16.95
C GLY A 65 -16.13 -1.10 17.98
N GLN A 66 -15.53 -2.24 17.67
CA GLN A 66 -14.51 -2.85 18.54
C GLN A 66 -13.27 -1.94 18.63
N PRO A 67 -12.68 -1.74 19.82
CA PRO A 67 -11.49 -0.90 19.96
C PRO A 67 -10.37 -1.30 19.00
N ILE A 68 -9.79 -0.31 18.32
CA ILE A 68 -8.62 -0.48 17.45
C ILE A 68 -7.41 0.11 18.20
N GLY A 69 -6.35 -0.68 18.34
CA GLY A 69 -5.09 -0.23 18.92
C GLY A 69 -4.34 0.73 17.99
N PHE A 70 -3.46 1.56 18.55
CA PHE A 70 -2.59 2.44 17.76
C PHE A 70 -1.18 2.48 18.34
N VAL A 71 -0.19 2.31 17.45
CA VAL A 71 1.23 2.36 17.78
C VAL A 71 1.92 3.36 16.85
N LEU A 72 2.45 4.43 17.43
CA LEU A 72 3.30 5.39 16.72
C LEU A 72 4.71 4.80 16.54
N LEU A 73 5.04 4.39 15.31
CA LEU A 73 6.29 3.70 15.00
C LEU A 73 6.72 3.90 13.54
N ASP A 74 8.00 4.18 13.33
CA ASP A 74 8.64 4.24 12.02
C ASP A 74 9.33 2.91 11.68
N LEU A 75 8.72 2.14 10.77
CA LEU A 75 9.20 0.82 10.37
C LEU A 75 10.62 0.84 9.81
N ALA A 76 11.00 1.91 9.10
CA ALA A 76 12.30 2.00 8.42
C ALA A 76 13.43 2.33 9.40
N ARG A 77 13.11 2.86 10.60
CA ARG A 77 14.09 3.39 11.55
C ARG A 77 14.11 2.68 12.90
N GLU A 78 13.00 2.05 13.30
CA GLU A 78 12.81 1.57 14.67
C GLU A 78 12.66 0.04 14.72
N TYR A 79 13.64 -0.69 14.15
CA TYR A 79 13.64 -2.16 14.06
C TYR A 79 13.34 -2.87 15.39
N GLU A 80 14.06 -2.51 16.46
CA GLU A 80 13.89 -3.15 17.77
C GLU A 80 12.48 -2.99 18.32
N ARG A 81 11.85 -1.83 18.10
CA ARG A 81 10.46 -1.59 18.52
C ARG A 81 9.49 -2.39 17.66
N LEU A 82 9.75 -2.54 16.37
CA LEU A 82 8.93 -3.37 15.47
C LEU A 82 8.99 -4.84 15.88
N LEU A 83 10.19 -5.36 16.15
CA LEU A 83 10.38 -6.73 16.61
C LEU A 83 9.69 -6.97 17.96
N GLN A 84 9.83 -6.04 18.91
CA GLN A 84 9.15 -6.13 20.19
C GLN A 84 7.63 -6.10 20.02
N LEU A 85 7.10 -5.22 19.16
CA LEU A 85 5.68 -5.15 18.85
C LEU A 85 5.15 -6.48 18.29
N LEU A 86 5.87 -7.11 17.36
CA LEU A 86 5.48 -8.42 16.83
C LEU A 86 5.45 -9.49 17.93
N ARG A 87 6.43 -9.51 18.83
CA ARG A 87 6.48 -10.47 19.95
C ARG A 87 5.35 -10.24 20.96
N ASP A 88 5.02 -8.99 21.26
CA ASP A 88 4.01 -8.63 22.25
C ASP A 88 2.59 -8.87 21.72
N GLU A 89 2.31 -8.46 20.48
CA GLU A 89 0.98 -8.60 19.88
C GLU A 89 0.74 -9.98 19.25
N ALA A 90 1.81 -10.71 18.89
CA ALA A 90 1.78 -12.02 18.24
C ALA A 90 0.73 -12.15 17.12
N PRO A 91 0.73 -11.25 16.10
CA PRO A 91 -0.33 -11.21 15.10
C PRO A 91 -0.33 -12.43 14.18
N GLU A 92 -1.50 -12.95 13.80
CA GLU A 92 -1.59 -13.97 12.75
C GLU A 92 -1.37 -13.37 11.35
N ALA A 93 -1.63 -12.07 11.16
CA ALA A 93 -1.43 -11.40 9.89
C ALA A 93 -1.00 -9.93 10.02
N VAL A 94 -0.31 -9.46 8.98
CA VAL A 94 0.11 -8.07 8.81
C VAL A 94 -0.36 -7.57 7.46
N VAL A 95 -1.07 -6.44 7.43
CA VAL A 95 -1.38 -5.72 6.19
C VAL A 95 -0.45 -4.52 6.05
N HIS A 96 0.37 -4.51 5.00
CA HIS A 96 1.42 -3.50 4.82
C HIS A 96 1.01 -2.44 3.77
N PHE A 97 0.59 -1.26 4.27
CA PHE A 97 0.37 -0.03 3.49
C PHE A 97 1.41 1.07 3.79
N ALA A 98 2.22 0.91 4.83
CA ALA A 98 3.14 1.92 5.39
C ALA A 98 4.33 2.31 4.49
N GLU A 99 4.05 2.95 3.35
CA GLU A 99 5.04 3.32 2.35
C GLU A 99 4.73 4.65 1.64
N GLN A 100 5.77 5.30 1.13
CA GLN A 100 5.66 6.49 0.30
C GLN A 100 5.12 6.10 -1.09
N ARG A 101 3.82 6.30 -1.30
CA ARG A 101 3.07 5.77 -2.44
C ARG A 101 2.93 6.66 -3.68
N ALA A 102 3.39 7.91 -3.64
CA ALA A 102 3.18 8.89 -4.70
C ALA A 102 4.33 8.91 -5.72
N ALA A 103 4.01 8.55 -6.97
CA ALA A 103 4.95 8.61 -8.08
C ALA A 103 5.48 10.04 -8.35
N PRO A 104 4.65 11.11 -8.43
CA PRO A 104 5.17 12.46 -8.64
C PRO A 104 6.05 12.92 -7.47
N TYR A 105 5.64 12.65 -6.23
CA TYR A 105 6.45 12.96 -5.04
C TYR A 105 7.83 12.30 -5.13
N SER A 106 7.88 11.00 -5.45
CA SER A 106 9.14 10.26 -5.59
C SER A 106 10.09 10.83 -6.64
N MET A 107 9.59 11.66 -7.57
CA MET A 107 10.38 12.24 -8.65
C MET A 107 10.71 13.72 -8.43
N LYS A 108 10.13 14.37 -7.40
CA LYS A 108 10.15 15.82 -7.19
C LYS A 108 11.54 16.40 -6.92
N SER A 109 12.35 15.69 -6.12
CA SER A 109 13.71 16.11 -5.78
C SER A 109 14.61 14.92 -5.45
N ALA A 110 15.92 15.13 -5.37
CA ALA A 110 16.85 14.11 -4.91
C ALA A 110 16.55 13.64 -3.47
N ALA A 111 16.06 14.53 -2.60
CA ALA A 111 15.66 14.17 -1.25
C ALA A 111 14.43 13.25 -1.26
N CYS A 112 13.40 13.58 -2.05
CA CYS A 112 12.20 12.76 -2.18
C CYS A 112 12.50 11.38 -2.80
N LYS A 113 13.41 11.32 -3.78
CA LYS A 113 13.89 10.06 -4.38
C LYS A 113 14.53 9.15 -3.34
N ARG A 114 15.51 9.69 -2.59
CA ARG A 114 16.21 8.92 -1.55
C ARG A 114 15.25 8.50 -0.45
N TYR A 115 14.42 9.40 0.05
CA TYR A 115 13.41 9.09 1.07
C TYR A 115 12.46 7.98 0.61
N THR A 116 12.00 7.99 -0.65
CA THR A 116 11.10 6.94 -1.14
C THR A 116 11.73 5.55 -1.06
N ILE A 117 12.98 5.40 -1.52
CA ILE A 117 13.68 4.10 -1.47
C ILE A 117 14.00 3.73 -0.03
N ASP A 118 14.57 4.65 0.72
CA ASP A 118 15.02 4.44 2.10
C ASP A 118 13.85 4.16 3.06
N ASN A 119 12.69 4.77 2.86
CA ASN A 119 11.49 4.49 3.65
C ASN A 119 10.90 3.12 3.27
N ASN A 120 10.62 2.92 1.97
CA ASN A 120 9.86 1.76 1.53
C ASN A 120 10.65 0.47 1.71
N VAL A 121 11.83 0.41 1.11
CA VAL A 121 12.60 -0.84 1.04
C VAL A 121 13.10 -1.24 2.43
N ASN A 122 13.56 -0.28 3.26
CA ASN A 122 13.97 -0.61 4.62
C ASN A 122 12.77 -0.95 5.51
N GLY A 123 11.62 -0.27 5.37
CA GLY A 123 10.41 -0.61 6.13
C GLY A 123 9.94 -2.03 5.84
N THR A 124 9.84 -2.39 4.56
CA THR A 124 9.50 -3.75 4.12
C THR A 124 10.53 -4.77 4.60
N HIS A 125 11.82 -4.51 4.38
CA HIS A 125 12.89 -5.43 4.77
C HIS A 125 12.93 -5.64 6.29
N ASN A 126 12.79 -4.58 7.08
CA ASN A 126 12.74 -4.66 8.54
C ASN A 126 11.55 -5.50 9.02
N LEU A 127 10.38 -5.38 8.39
CA LEU A 127 9.23 -6.23 8.70
C LEU A 127 9.54 -7.71 8.44
N LEU A 128 10.10 -8.04 7.28
CA LEU A 128 10.43 -9.43 6.92
C LEU A 128 11.46 -10.03 7.89
N CYS A 129 12.54 -9.29 8.19
CA CYS A 129 13.52 -9.69 9.19
C CYS A 129 12.90 -9.88 10.57
N ALA A 130 12.05 -8.95 11.02
CA ALA A 130 11.43 -9.02 12.33
C ALA A 130 10.47 -10.21 12.46
N ILE A 131 9.73 -10.58 11.40
CA ILE A 131 8.91 -11.79 11.39
C ILE A 131 9.79 -13.03 11.54
N VAL A 132 10.86 -13.16 10.74
CA VAL A 132 11.80 -14.29 10.85
C VAL A 132 12.41 -14.37 12.25
N GLU A 133 12.91 -13.27 12.79
CA GLU A 133 13.54 -13.22 14.11
C GLU A 133 12.55 -13.45 15.28
N SER A 134 11.29 -13.07 15.10
CA SER A 134 10.25 -13.33 16.10
C SER A 134 9.92 -14.81 16.23
N GLY A 135 10.13 -15.61 15.17
CA GLY A 135 9.73 -17.01 15.10
C GLY A 135 8.22 -17.23 14.95
N LEU A 136 7.45 -16.17 14.65
CA LEU A 136 6.00 -16.21 14.46
C LEU A 136 5.65 -16.61 13.01
N ASP A 137 4.56 -17.37 12.84
CA ASP A 137 3.97 -17.66 11.52
C ASP A 137 2.97 -16.55 11.14
N VAL A 138 3.50 -15.44 10.62
CA VAL A 138 2.72 -14.26 10.26
C VAL A 138 2.48 -14.23 8.75
N HIS A 139 1.22 -14.08 8.34
CA HIS A 139 0.89 -13.83 6.93
C HIS A 139 1.00 -12.35 6.58
N VAL A 140 1.88 -12.01 5.66
CA VAL A 140 2.02 -10.65 5.12
C VAL A 140 1.13 -10.46 3.89
N VAL A 141 0.19 -9.53 3.97
CA VAL A 141 -0.57 -9.01 2.82
C VAL A 141 -0.03 -7.62 2.49
N HIS A 142 0.71 -7.51 1.39
CA HIS A 142 1.33 -6.26 0.97
C HIS A 142 0.55 -5.61 -0.18
N LEU A 143 0.45 -4.28 -0.17
CA LEU A 143 -0.10 -3.52 -1.28
C LEU A 143 0.97 -3.13 -2.30
N GLY A 144 1.18 -4.00 -3.28
CA GLY A 144 1.99 -3.71 -4.46
C GLY A 144 1.32 -2.73 -5.43
N THR A 145 1.76 -2.77 -6.68
CA THR A 145 1.21 -1.90 -7.73
C THR A 145 1.34 -2.53 -9.10
N MET A 146 0.32 -2.38 -9.94
CA MET A 146 0.42 -2.75 -11.37
C MET A 146 1.57 -2.02 -12.10
N GLY A 147 2.06 -0.90 -11.56
CA GLY A 147 3.16 -0.15 -12.16
C GLY A 147 4.52 -0.85 -12.13
N VAL A 148 4.67 -1.96 -11.41
CA VAL A 148 5.90 -2.79 -11.48
C VAL A 148 6.10 -3.39 -12.86
N TYR A 149 5.02 -3.69 -13.59
CA TYR A 149 5.09 -4.25 -14.94
C TYR A 149 5.38 -3.22 -16.04
N GLY A 150 5.25 -1.93 -15.71
CA GLY A 150 5.34 -0.82 -16.64
C GLY A 150 4.09 -0.66 -17.52
N TYR A 151 4.03 0.48 -18.21
CA TYR A 151 2.88 0.89 -19.00
C TYR A 151 3.29 1.08 -20.46
N GLY A 152 3.49 -0.03 -21.18
CA GLY A 152 3.90 -0.04 -22.59
C GLY A 152 4.85 -1.18 -22.97
N SER A 153 5.37 -1.91 -22.00
CA SER A 153 6.36 -3.00 -22.18
C SER A 153 5.80 -4.21 -22.93
N HIS A 154 4.49 -4.44 -22.91
CA HIS A 154 3.94 -5.75 -23.23
C HIS A 154 3.51 -5.92 -24.69
N ARG A 155 3.67 -4.93 -25.57
CA ARG A 155 3.41 -5.05 -27.02
C ARG A 155 2.07 -5.77 -27.37
N GLY A 156 1.03 -5.57 -26.55
CA GLY A 156 -0.29 -6.20 -26.72
C GLY A 156 -0.49 -7.55 -26.02
N ALA A 157 0.53 -8.10 -25.34
CA ALA A 157 0.41 -9.29 -24.52
C ALA A 157 -0.28 -9.01 -23.17
N THR A 158 -0.95 -10.03 -22.65
CA THR A 158 -1.59 -10.01 -21.33
C THR A 158 -0.53 -9.94 -20.23
N ILE A 159 -0.75 -9.08 -19.24
CA ILE A 159 0.09 -9.00 -18.03
C ILE A 159 -0.30 -10.17 -17.12
N PRO A 160 0.63 -11.06 -16.73
CA PRO A 160 0.32 -12.13 -15.80
C PRO A 160 0.29 -11.65 -14.35
N GLU A 161 -0.23 -12.49 -13.46
CA GLU A 161 -0.24 -12.26 -12.02
C GLU A 161 1.09 -12.70 -11.39
N GLY A 162 2.11 -11.85 -11.52
CA GLY A 162 3.40 -11.93 -10.81
C GLY A 162 4.45 -12.82 -11.48
N TYR A 163 4.03 -13.92 -12.09
CA TYR A 163 4.95 -14.94 -12.62
C TYR A 163 4.74 -15.20 -14.12
N LEU A 164 5.81 -15.59 -14.80
CA LEU A 164 5.80 -15.98 -16.20
C LEU A 164 6.44 -17.37 -16.34
N THR A 165 5.75 -18.28 -17.03
CA THR A 165 6.33 -19.55 -17.43
C THR A 165 7.20 -19.33 -18.67
N VAL A 166 8.49 -19.67 -18.58
CA VAL A 166 9.46 -19.49 -19.67
C VAL A 166 10.10 -20.82 -20.04
N GLU A 167 10.46 -20.97 -21.32
CA GLU A 167 11.33 -22.05 -21.79
C GLU A 167 12.76 -21.52 -21.91
N VAL A 168 13.70 -22.15 -21.20
CA VAL A 168 15.11 -21.78 -21.21
C VAL A 168 15.89 -22.76 -22.08
N PRO A 169 16.47 -22.31 -23.22
CA PRO A 169 17.26 -23.18 -24.08
C PRO A 169 18.60 -23.53 -23.45
N GLN A 170 19.05 -24.77 -23.65
CA GLN A 170 20.35 -25.28 -23.19
C GLN A 170 21.36 -25.38 -24.33
N PRO A 171 22.68 -25.35 -24.04
CA PRO A 171 23.72 -25.54 -25.04
C PRO A 171 23.66 -26.88 -25.80
N ASP A 172 23.08 -27.93 -25.20
CA ASP A 172 22.90 -29.25 -25.80
C ASP A 172 21.66 -29.37 -26.69
N GLY A 173 20.91 -28.28 -26.86
CA GLY A 173 19.68 -28.23 -27.65
C GLY A 173 18.42 -28.64 -26.87
N SER A 174 18.54 -29.09 -25.62
CA SER A 174 17.39 -29.32 -24.75
C SER A 174 16.77 -28.00 -24.27
N ARG A 175 15.55 -28.08 -23.73
CA ARG A 175 14.85 -26.95 -23.11
C ARG A 175 14.30 -27.40 -21.78
N PHE A 176 14.35 -26.52 -20.79
CA PHE A 176 13.59 -26.72 -19.56
C PHE A 176 12.59 -25.58 -19.36
N THR A 177 11.50 -25.90 -18.69
CA THR A 177 10.45 -24.95 -18.35
C THR A 177 10.60 -24.54 -16.90
N GLU A 178 10.59 -23.24 -16.62
CA GLU A 178 10.62 -22.70 -15.26
C GLU A 178 9.66 -21.52 -15.14
N GLN A 179 9.16 -21.29 -13.92
CA GLN A 179 8.46 -20.05 -13.58
C GLN A 179 9.44 -19.03 -13.04
N ILE A 180 9.49 -17.86 -13.67
CA ILE A 180 10.25 -16.71 -13.19
C ILE A 180 9.30 -15.60 -12.75
N LEU A 181 9.80 -14.67 -11.94
CA LEU A 181 9.12 -13.40 -11.75
C LEU A 181 8.97 -12.70 -13.09
N HIS A 182 7.79 -12.12 -13.34
CA HIS A 182 7.58 -11.34 -14.54
C HIS A 182 8.57 -10.16 -14.57
N PRO A 183 9.25 -9.89 -15.71
CA PRO A 183 10.20 -8.79 -15.80
C PRO A 183 9.57 -7.45 -15.42
N ALA A 184 10.19 -6.78 -14.45
CA ALA A 184 9.75 -5.47 -14.01
C ALA A 184 10.20 -4.36 -14.96
N ASN A 185 9.39 -3.32 -15.09
CA ASN A 185 9.66 -2.13 -15.90
C ASN A 185 9.06 -0.86 -15.27
N PRO A 186 9.50 -0.46 -14.07
CA PRO A 186 8.87 0.62 -13.32
C PRO A 186 9.09 2.00 -13.98
N GLY A 187 8.03 2.83 -13.96
CA GLY A 187 8.05 4.17 -14.56
C GLY A 187 8.44 5.33 -13.62
N SER A 188 8.71 5.06 -12.34
CA SER A 188 9.14 6.08 -11.37
C SER A 188 9.91 5.44 -10.20
N VAL A 189 10.52 6.26 -9.34
CA VAL A 189 11.23 5.77 -8.14
C VAL A 189 10.29 5.07 -7.15
N TYR A 190 9.06 5.54 -7.00
CA TYR A 190 8.02 4.81 -6.25
C TYR A 190 7.78 3.40 -6.81
N HIS A 191 7.50 3.26 -8.11
CA HIS A 191 7.27 1.95 -8.70
C HIS A 191 8.53 1.06 -8.65
N MET A 192 9.72 1.66 -8.68
CA MET A 192 10.99 0.97 -8.48
C MET A 192 11.09 0.41 -7.05
N SER A 193 10.70 1.18 -6.02
CA SER A 193 10.70 0.67 -4.64
C SER A 193 9.82 -0.58 -4.51
N LYS A 194 8.63 -0.58 -5.10
CA LYS A 194 7.71 -1.73 -5.12
C LYS A 194 8.26 -2.94 -5.88
N THR A 195 9.07 -2.70 -6.91
CA THR A 195 9.79 -3.77 -7.62
C THR A 195 10.84 -4.40 -6.72
N LEU A 196 11.53 -3.59 -5.90
CA LEU A 196 12.51 -4.10 -4.93
C LEU A 196 11.81 -4.89 -3.82
N ASP A 197 10.66 -4.43 -3.32
CA ASP A 197 9.84 -5.17 -2.37
C ASP A 197 9.45 -6.55 -2.93
N GLN A 198 9.00 -6.62 -4.19
CA GLN A 198 8.66 -7.89 -4.85
C GLN A 198 9.84 -8.89 -4.85
N LEU A 199 11.07 -8.41 -5.08
CA LEU A 199 12.27 -9.25 -5.03
C LEU A 199 12.57 -9.72 -3.61
N LEU A 200 12.38 -8.85 -2.60
CA LEU A 200 12.49 -9.24 -1.20
C LEU A 200 11.46 -10.33 -0.86
N PHE A 201 10.20 -10.14 -1.21
CA PHE A 201 9.15 -11.14 -0.95
C PHE A 201 9.45 -12.48 -1.59
N PHE A 202 9.89 -12.49 -2.85
CA PHE A 202 10.30 -13.72 -3.52
C PHE A 202 11.45 -14.41 -2.78
N TYR A 203 12.46 -13.65 -2.34
CA TYR A 203 13.57 -14.20 -1.57
C TYR A 203 13.10 -14.80 -0.24
N TYR A 204 12.39 -14.02 0.59
CA TYR A 204 12.00 -14.47 1.94
C TYR A 204 10.95 -15.58 1.91
N SER A 205 10.04 -15.57 0.93
CA SER A 205 9.10 -16.68 0.75
C SER A 205 9.83 -17.96 0.35
N LYS A 206 10.83 -17.87 -0.54
CA LYS A 206 11.61 -19.03 -0.98
C LYS A 206 12.56 -19.58 0.08
N ASN A 207 13.27 -18.71 0.79
CA ASN A 207 14.39 -19.11 1.67
C ASN A 207 14.00 -19.21 3.14
N ASP A 208 13.08 -18.36 3.59
CA ASP A 208 12.62 -18.28 4.99
C ASP A 208 11.18 -18.78 5.16
N ALA A 209 10.57 -19.29 4.07
CA ALA A 209 9.20 -19.83 4.04
C ALA A 209 8.10 -18.85 4.51
N LEU A 210 8.35 -17.53 4.42
CA LEU A 210 7.35 -16.55 4.79
C LEU A 210 6.11 -16.63 3.89
N ARG A 211 4.93 -16.52 4.51
CA ARG A 211 3.64 -16.44 3.82
C ARG A 211 3.39 -15.01 3.39
N ILE A 212 3.42 -14.76 2.08
CA ILE A 212 3.31 -13.41 1.52
C ILE A 212 2.31 -13.40 0.36
N THR A 213 1.35 -12.48 0.41
CA THR A 213 0.47 -12.14 -0.70
C THR A 213 0.77 -10.71 -1.13
N ASP A 214 1.29 -10.54 -2.36
CA ASP A 214 1.57 -9.22 -2.93
C ASP A 214 0.43 -8.79 -3.88
N LEU A 215 -0.37 -7.82 -3.44
CA LEU A 215 -1.53 -7.33 -4.18
C LEU A 215 -1.12 -6.22 -5.15
N HIS A 216 -0.88 -6.57 -6.41
CA HIS A 216 -0.58 -5.61 -7.48
C HIS A 216 -1.81 -4.79 -7.86
N GLN A 217 -2.10 -3.76 -7.08
CA GLN A 217 -3.33 -3.00 -7.18
C GLN A 217 -3.30 -1.96 -8.32
N GLY A 218 -4.47 -1.72 -8.91
CA GLY A 218 -4.73 -0.58 -9.79
C GLY A 218 -4.88 0.75 -9.05
N ILE A 219 -5.24 1.80 -9.78
CA ILE A 219 -5.49 3.12 -9.21
C ILE A 219 -6.77 3.07 -8.38
N VAL A 220 -6.66 3.32 -7.08
CA VAL A 220 -7.81 3.41 -6.19
C VAL A 220 -8.54 4.72 -6.41
N TRP A 221 -9.87 4.64 -6.46
CA TRP A 221 -10.76 5.80 -6.52
C TRP A 221 -11.93 5.66 -5.56
N GLY A 222 -12.57 6.79 -5.27
CA GLY A 222 -13.63 6.89 -4.27
C GLY A 222 -13.06 6.93 -2.86
N THR A 223 -13.69 7.69 -1.97
CA THR A 223 -13.21 7.89 -0.60
C THR A 223 -14.12 7.27 0.45
N ASN A 224 -15.36 6.91 0.08
CA ASN A 224 -16.41 6.58 1.02
C ASN A 224 -16.66 5.06 1.08
N THR A 225 -16.36 4.47 2.24
CA THR A 225 -16.94 3.20 2.67
C THR A 225 -18.15 3.46 3.56
N GLU A 226 -18.98 2.44 3.79
CA GLU A 226 -20.11 2.53 4.71
C GLU A 226 -19.65 2.89 6.13
N LEU A 227 -18.57 2.26 6.61
CA LEU A 227 -18.01 2.49 7.93
C LEU A 227 -17.43 3.91 8.10
N CYS A 228 -16.72 4.42 7.10
CA CYS A 228 -16.24 5.82 7.13
C CYS A 228 -17.39 6.84 7.10
N GLY A 229 -18.61 6.43 6.75
CA GLY A 229 -19.80 7.28 6.74
C GLY A 229 -20.57 7.32 8.05
N LYS A 230 -20.21 6.49 9.05
CA LYS A 230 -20.94 6.39 10.33
C LYS A 230 -20.78 7.63 11.22
N ASP A 231 -19.65 8.35 11.12
CA ASP A 231 -19.38 9.58 11.87
C ASP A 231 -18.45 10.50 11.05
N PRO A 232 -18.65 11.83 11.05
CA PRO A 232 -17.79 12.77 10.32
C PRO A 232 -16.30 12.66 10.63
N ARG A 233 -15.92 12.27 11.86
CA ARG A 233 -14.51 12.08 12.26
C ARG A 233 -13.88 10.85 11.61
N LEU A 234 -14.68 9.88 11.19
CA LEU A 234 -14.24 8.66 10.49
C LEU A 234 -14.03 8.87 8.99
N ILE A 235 -14.31 10.08 8.48
CA ILE A 235 -14.17 10.39 7.06
C ILE A 235 -12.74 10.10 6.58
N ASN A 236 -12.65 9.48 5.41
CA ASN A 236 -11.36 9.21 4.79
C ASN A 236 -10.83 10.45 4.06
N ARG A 237 -9.53 10.47 3.81
CA ARG A 237 -8.88 11.55 3.06
C ARG A 237 -9.24 11.53 1.57
N PHE A 238 -9.29 12.70 0.96
CA PHE A 238 -9.48 12.90 -0.48
C PHE A 238 -8.34 13.77 -1.00
N ASP A 239 -7.36 13.15 -1.66
CA ASP A 239 -6.22 13.84 -2.26
C ASP A 239 -6.56 14.29 -3.70
N TYR A 240 -6.36 15.58 -3.99
CA TYR A 240 -6.67 16.20 -5.30
C TYR A 240 -5.51 17.04 -5.86
N ASP A 241 -4.41 17.13 -5.13
CA ASP A 241 -3.21 17.87 -5.52
C ASP A 241 -2.46 17.15 -6.67
N GLY A 242 -1.38 17.79 -7.16
CA GLY A 242 -0.55 17.25 -8.24
C GLY A 242 0.37 16.11 -7.86
N ASP A 243 0.65 15.94 -6.56
CA ASP A 243 1.62 14.98 -6.06
C ASP A 243 0.95 13.67 -5.60
N TYR A 244 -0.10 13.76 -4.76
CA TYR A 244 -0.80 12.61 -4.19
C TYR A 244 -2.18 12.33 -4.79
N GLY A 245 -2.80 13.33 -5.43
CA GLY A 245 -4.09 13.15 -6.10
C GLY A 245 -4.00 12.22 -7.30
N THR A 246 -4.86 11.20 -7.36
CA THR A 246 -4.96 10.31 -8.52
C THR A 246 -5.86 10.90 -9.59
N VAL A 247 -5.73 10.42 -10.84
CA VAL A 247 -6.39 11.01 -12.02
C VAL A 247 -7.90 11.18 -11.84
N LEU A 248 -8.61 10.16 -11.34
CA LEU A 248 -10.07 10.23 -11.24
C LEU A 248 -10.52 11.18 -10.13
N ASN A 249 -9.88 11.16 -8.96
CA ASN A 249 -10.18 12.09 -7.86
C ASN A 249 -9.93 13.55 -8.28
N ARG A 250 -8.82 13.80 -9.01
CA ARG A 250 -8.51 15.11 -9.59
C ARG A 250 -9.56 15.57 -10.59
N PHE A 251 -9.99 14.69 -11.49
CA PHE A 251 -11.01 15.02 -12.48
C PHE A 251 -12.37 15.31 -11.85
N LEU A 252 -12.78 14.55 -10.83
CA LEU A 252 -14.01 14.82 -10.08
C LEU A 252 -13.98 16.22 -9.46
N MET A 253 -12.85 16.58 -8.83
CA MET A 253 -12.69 17.92 -8.25
C MET A 253 -12.67 19.03 -9.29
N GLN A 254 -11.94 18.84 -10.40
CA GLN A 254 -11.87 19.81 -11.48
C GLN A 254 -13.26 20.04 -12.10
N ALA A 255 -14.00 18.97 -12.38
CA ALA A 255 -15.36 19.06 -12.90
C ALA A 255 -16.30 19.79 -11.93
N ALA A 256 -16.22 19.49 -10.62
CA ALA A 256 -17.09 20.09 -9.61
C ALA A 256 -16.98 21.62 -9.52
N ILE A 257 -15.81 22.19 -9.86
CA ILE A 257 -15.57 23.64 -9.86
C ILE A 257 -15.56 24.25 -11.27
N ASN A 258 -15.99 23.50 -12.29
CA ASN A 258 -15.92 23.90 -13.71
C ASN A 258 -14.50 24.25 -14.19
N TYR A 259 -13.48 23.62 -13.62
CA TYR A 259 -12.10 23.72 -14.09
C TYR A 259 -11.86 22.69 -15.20
N PRO A 260 -11.15 23.05 -16.29
CA PRO A 260 -10.84 22.10 -17.37
C PRO A 260 -10.10 20.86 -16.89
N LEU A 261 -10.55 19.67 -17.30
CA LEU A 261 -9.91 18.42 -16.91
C LEU A 261 -8.46 18.35 -17.41
N THR A 262 -7.51 18.13 -16.49
CA THR A 262 -6.08 18.12 -16.83
C THR A 262 -5.66 16.81 -17.48
N VAL A 263 -5.81 16.71 -18.81
CA VAL A 263 -5.32 15.58 -19.60
C VAL A 263 -3.84 15.78 -19.93
N HIS A 264 -2.98 14.85 -19.52
CA HIS A 264 -1.56 14.88 -19.83
C HIS A 264 -1.27 14.22 -21.19
N GLY A 265 -0.52 14.91 -22.06
CA GLY A 265 -0.16 14.40 -23.38
C GLY A 265 -1.39 14.17 -24.25
N THR A 266 -1.49 12.98 -24.86
CA THR A 266 -2.60 12.62 -25.75
C THR A 266 -3.84 12.11 -25.03
N GLY A 267 -3.73 11.78 -23.73
CA GLY A 267 -4.80 11.10 -23.00
C GLY A 267 -4.95 9.60 -23.29
N GLY A 268 -4.09 9.01 -24.12
CA GLY A 268 -4.16 7.59 -24.52
C GLY A 268 -3.69 6.58 -23.47
N GLN A 269 -3.30 7.04 -22.27
CA GLN A 269 -2.87 6.15 -21.19
C GLN A 269 -4.01 5.27 -20.67
N THR A 270 -3.80 3.95 -20.66
CA THR A 270 -4.73 2.98 -20.05
C THR A 270 -4.19 2.48 -18.72
N ARG A 271 -5.06 2.42 -17.70
CA ARG A 271 -4.73 1.95 -16.35
C ARG A 271 -5.89 1.13 -15.78
N ALA A 272 -5.57 0.17 -14.91
CA ALA A 272 -6.57 -0.50 -14.10
C ALA A 272 -7.02 0.43 -12.95
N PHE A 273 -8.31 0.38 -12.63
CA PHE A 273 -8.91 1.12 -11.52
C PHE A 273 -9.67 0.16 -10.62
N ILE A 274 -9.72 0.49 -9.33
CA ILE A 274 -10.48 -0.25 -8.32
C ILE A 274 -11.13 0.74 -7.37
N HIS A 275 -12.39 0.51 -7.00
CA HIS A 275 -13.03 1.35 -6.00
C HIS A 275 -12.48 1.03 -4.60
N ILE A 276 -12.40 2.02 -3.70
CA ILE A 276 -11.86 1.81 -2.33
C ILE A 276 -12.55 0.67 -1.57
N ARG A 277 -13.86 0.47 -1.80
CA ARG A 277 -14.63 -0.64 -1.20
C ARG A 277 -14.12 -2.01 -1.66
N ASP A 278 -13.77 -2.13 -2.94
CA ASP A 278 -13.26 -3.38 -3.49
C ASP A 278 -11.80 -3.60 -3.06
N SER A 279 -11.00 -2.53 -2.95
CA SER A 279 -9.64 -2.60 -2.38
C SER A 279 -9.65 -3.20 -0.97
N VAL A 280 -10.53 -2.70 -0.10
CA VAL A 280 -10.72 -3.24 1.25
C VAL A 280 -11.18 -4.71 1.21
N LYS A 281 -12.14 -5.04 0.35
CA LYS A 281 -12.62 -6.42 0.19
C LYS A 281 -11.53 -7.37 -0.32
N CYS A 282 -10.66 -6.92 -1.24
CA CYS A 282 -9.55 -7.71 -1.73
C CYS A 282 -8.53 -8.01 -0.62
N VAL A 283 -8.25 -7.05 0.26
CA VAL A 283 -7.39 -7.29 1.43
C VAL A 283 -8.04 -8.31 2.37
N GLN A 284 -9.33 -8.16 2.66
CA GLN A 284 -10.06 -9.14 3.46
C GLN A 284 -9.98 -10.55 2.87
N LEU A 285 -10.16 -10.70 1.55
CA LEU A 285 -10.10 -12.01 0.88
C LEU A 285 -8.69 -12.60 0.85
N ALA A 286 -7.66 -11.77 0.99
CA ALA A 286 -6.27 -12.20 1.02
C ALA A 286 -5.83 -12.68 2.42
N LEU A 287 -6.60 -12.37 3.46
CA LEU A 287 -6.39 -12.81 4.85
C LEU A 287 -7.16 -14.11 5.14
#